data_AF-A0A6P9ADJ5-F1
#
_entry.id   AF-A0A6P9ADJ5-F1
#
_cell.length_a   1.000
_cell.length_b   1.000
_cell.length_c   1.000
_cell.angle_alpha   90.00
_cell.angle_beta   90.00
_cell.angle_gamma   90.00
#
_symmetry.space_group_name_H-M   'P 1'
#
loop_
_entity.id
_entity.type
_entity.pdbx_description
1 polymer ?
#
loop_
_entity_poly.entity_id
_entity_poly.type
_entity_poly.pdbx_seq_one_letter_code
_entity_poly.pdbx_strand_id
1 'polypeptide(L)'
;MRFRRVCTTMRTYLPGVWRHVLNHTIGPDGPLQEDCPIRTGTYSIQNMNSRSITPSNFPVMFYGRWRLDGLVYDGSDACVMCIRLTVNITPKVKQGSVAG
;
A
#
# COMPACT_ATOMS: atom_id res chain seq x y z
N MET A 1 11.82 5.17 4.73
CA MET A 1 11.99 5.65 3.34
C MET A 1 11.31 7.00 3.18
N ARG A 2 11.90 7.89 2.36
CA ARG A 2 11.32 9.19 2.01
C ARG A 2 10.75 9.11 0.60
N PHE A 3 9.48 9.44 0.43
CA PHE A 3 8.82 9.44 -0.88
C PHE A 3 8.40 10.86 -1.25
N ARG A 4 9.02 11.41 -2.30
CA ARG A 4 8.72 12.75 -2.85
C ARG A 4 7.66 12.73 -3.96
N ARG A 5 7.49 11.59 -4.64
CA ARG A 5 6.57 11.46 -5.78
C ARG A 5 5.70 10.20 -5.68
N VAL A 6 5.05 10.02 -4.54
CA VAL A 6 4.28 8.80 -4.19
C VAL A 6 3.35 8.36 -5.31
N CYS A 7 2.53 9.25 -5.87
CA CYS A 7 1.59 8.87 -6.94
C CYS A 7 2.32 8.35 -8.18
N THR A 8 3.40 9.00 -8.63
CA THR A 8 4.18 8.51 -9.78
C THR A 8 4.91 7.20 -9.49
N THR A 9 5.48 7.05 -8.30
CA THR A 9 6.23 5.84 -7.89
C THR A 9 5.29 4.65 -7.76
N MET A 10 4.15 4.81 -7.08
CA MET A 10 3.16 3.74 -6.93
C MET A 10 2.58 3.32 -8.27
N ARG A 11 2.31 4.27 -9.18
CA ARG A 11 1.87 3.95 -10.55
C ARG A 11 2.91 3.19 -11.36
N THR A 12 4.18 3.52 -11.21
CA THR A 12 5.27 2.90 -11.99
C THR A 12 5.57 1.48 -11.52
N TYR A 13 5.69 1.28 -10.21
CA TYR A 13 6.16 0.00 -9.66
C TYR A 13 5.02 -0.92 -9.22
N LEU A 14 3.86 -0.38 -8.84
CA LEU A 14 2.74 -1.13 -8.28
C LEU A 14 1.38 -0.67 -8.86
N PRO A 15 1.20 -0.61 -10.20
CA PRO A 15 -0.01 -0.06 -10.81
C PRO A 15 -1.30 -0.79 -10.41
N GLY A 16 -1.25 -2.11 -10.25
CA GLY A 16 -2.39 -2.92 -9.83
C GLY A 16 -2.81 -2.62 -8.38
N VAL A 17 -1.84 -2.51 -7.48
CA VAL A 17 -2.09 -2.13 -6.08
C VAL A 17 -2.66 -0.73 -6.01
N TRP A 18 -2.05 0.22 -6.74
CA TRP A 18 -2.46 1.62 -6.74
C TRP A 18 -3.90 1.81 -7.22
N ARG A 19 -4.27 1.18 -8.36
CA ARG A 19 -5.67 1.18 -8.84
C ARG A 19 -6.63 0.59 -7.84
N HIS A 20 -6.26 -0.50 -7.18
CA HIS A 20 -7.11 -1.12 -6.17
C HIS A 20 -7.32 -0.21 -4.97
N VAL A 21 -6.28 0.49 -4.50
CA VAL A 21 -6.38 1.47 -3.40
C VAL A 21 -7.31 2.62 -3.81
N LEU A 22 -7.09 3.23 -4.98
CA LEU A 22 -7.93 4.32 -5.48
C LEU A 22 -9.41 3.91 -5.55
N ASN A 23 -9.71 2.75 -6.15
CA ASN A 23 -11.08 2.25 -6.30
C ASN A 23 -11.77 1.94 -4.96
N HIS A 24 -11.02 1.66 -3.89
CA HIS A 24 -11.56 1.41 -2.55
C HIS A 24 -11.47 2.62 -1.62
N THR A 25 -11.00 3.76 -2.14
CA THR A 25 -10.91 5.02 -1.39
C THR A 25 -12.12 5.87 -1.71
N ILE A 26 -12.89 6.22 -0.68
CA ILE A 26 -14.01 7.16 -0.76
C ILE A 26 -13.56 8.48 -0.17
N GLY A 27 -13.65 9.53 -0.97
CA GLY A 27 -13.38 10.91 -0.57
C GLY A 27 -14.64 11.71 -0.28
N PRO A 28 -14.49 13.02 -0.04
CA PRO A 28 -15.60 13.92 0.29
C PRO A 28 -16.62 14.04 -0.86
N ASP A 29 -16.16 13.98 -2.11
CA ASP A 29 -16.99 14.16 -3.31
C ASP A 29 -17.35 12.82 -4.00
N GLY A 30 -17.03 11.67 -3.38
CA GLY A 30 -17.24 10.34 -3.94
C GLY A 30 -15.94 9.52 -4.12
N PRO A 31 -15.95 8.46 -4.95
CA PRO A 31 -14.81 7.56 -5.09
C PRO A 31 -13.60 8.27 -5.71
N LEU A 32 -12.41 7.99 -5.16
CA LEU A 32 -11.15 8.59 -5.61
C LEU A 32 -10.71 7.95 -6.93
N GLN A 33 -11.13 8.50 -8.06
CA GLN A 33 -10.72 8.01 -9.39
C GLN A 33 -9.50 8.75 -9.99
N GLU A 34 -9.10 9.87 -9.41
CA GLU A 34 -7.97 10.67 -9.91
C GLU A 34 -6.68 10.43 -9.11
N ASP A 35 -5.55 10.43 -9.83
CA ASP A 35 -4.22 10.04 -9.32
C ASP A 35 -3.62 11.09 -8.38
N CYS A 36 -3.55 12.35 -8.81
CA CYS A 36 -2.98 13.50 -8.11
C CYS A 36 -3.25 14.78 -8.94
N PRO A 37 -3.40 15.98 -8.34
CA PRO A 37 -3.33 16.26 -6.90
C PRO A 37 -4.56 15.79 -6.13
N ILE A 38 -4.33 15.18 -4.97
CA ILE A 38 -5.41 14.76 -4.07
C ILE A 38 -5.93 16.00 -3.35
N ARG A 39 -7.25 16.25 -3.42
CA ARG A 39 -7.89 17.37 -2.73
C ARG A 39 -7.77 17.22 -1.22
N THR A 40 -7.86 18.32 -0.49
CA THR A 40 -7.93 18.25 0.97
C THR A 40 -9.30 17.74 1.40
N GLY A 41 -9.34 16.75 2.28
CA GLY A 41 -10.60 16.21 2.78
C GLY A 41 -10.39 14.94 3.60
N THR A 42 -11.49 14.39 4.10
CA THR A 42 -11.48 13.11 4.80
C THR A 42 -11.65 11.98 3.79
N TYR A 43 -10.75 11.00 3.87
CA TYR A 43 -10.75 9.83 3.01
C TYR A 43 -10.94 8.57 3.86
N SER A 44 -11.74 7.63 3.36
CA SER A 44 -11.94 6.32 3.96
C SER A 44 -11.55 5.23 2.98
N ILE A 45 -10.66 4.33 3.40
CA ILE A 45 -10.23 3.18 2.60
C ILE A 45 -11.03 1.97 3.10
N GLN A 46 -11.81 1.36 2.22
CA GLN A 46 -12.57 0.16 2.53
C GLN A 46 -11.67 -1.09 2.61
N ASN A 47 -12.15 -2.14 3.27
CA ASN A 47 -11.44 -3.41 3.40
C ASN A 47 -11.02 -3.97 2.03
N MET A 48 -9.73 -4.29 1.90
CA MET A 48 -9.16 -4.86 0.70
C MET A 48 -8.69 -6.30 0.96
N ASN A 49 -8.97 -7.21 0.02
CA ASN A 49 -8.53 -8.59 0.13
C ASN A 49 -7.12 -8.76 -0.47
N SER A 50 -6.24 -9.47 0.22
CA SER A 50 -4.89 -9.78 -0.28
C SER A 50 -4.88 -10.60 -1.57
N ARG A 51 -5.94 -11.38 -1.85
CA ARG A 51 -6.09 -12.10 -3.12
C ARG A 51 -6.17 -11.17 -4.34
N SER A 52 -6.73 -9.97 -4.20
CA SER A 52 -6.83 -9.01 -5.31
C SER A 52 -5.56 -8.17 -5.49
N ILE A 53 -4.59 -8.27 -4.58
CA ILE A 53 -3.39 -7.41 -4.54
C ILE A 53 -2.11 -8.24 -4.75
N THR A 54 -2.19 -9.50 -5.16
CA THR A 54 -0.98 -10.33 -5.33
C THR A 54 -0.20 -9.85 -6.56
N PRO A 55 0.93 -9.12 -6.41
CA PRO A 55 1.67 -8.63 -7.55
C PRO A 55 2.42 -9.82 -8.15
N SER A 56 2.27 -10.05 -9.45
CA SER A 56 2.93 -11.17 -10.14
C SER A 56 4.47 -11.16 -9.98
N ASN A 57 5.05 -9.97 -9.77
CA ASN A 57 6.49 -9.73 -9.68
C ASN A 57 6.92 -9.12 -8.33
N PHE A 58 6.26 -9.49 -7.24
CA PHE A 58 6.69 -8.98 -5.93
C PHE A 58 8.02 -9.64 -5.51
N PRO A 59 9.05 -8.87 -5.13
CA PRO A 59 10.32 -9.44 -4.71
C PRO A 59 10.13 -10.36 -3.50
N VAL A 60 10.86 -11.47 -3.49
CA VAL A 60 10.87 -12.40 -2.35
C VAL A 60 11.30 -11.65 -1.11
N MET A 61 10.40 -11.51 -0.14
CA MET A 61 10.71 -10.92 1.15
C MET A 61 11.19 -11.99 2.12
N PHE A 62 12.22 -11.69 2.90
CA PHE A 62 12.69 -12.59 3.95
C PHE A 62 11.63 -12.76 5.04
N TYR A 63 11.53 -13.99 5.56
CA TYR A 63 10.67 -14.28 6.70
C TYR A 63 11.11 -13.53 7.95
N GLY A 64 10.15 -13.18 8.80
CA GLY A 64 10.39 -12.51 10.07
C GLY A 64 9.60 -11.22 10.24
N ARG A 65 10.00 -10.43 11.24
CA ARG A 65 9.36 -9.16 11.60
C ARG A 65 10.09 -8.01 10.94
N TRP A 66 9.34 -7.22 10.18
CA TRP A 66 9.80 -6.02 9.50
C TRP A 66 9.18 -4.80 10.15
N ARG A 67 9.99 -3.76 10.33
CA ARG A 67 9.54 -2.44 10.72
C ARG A 67 9.84 -1.46 9.59
N LEU A 68 8.78 -0.87 9.05
CA LEU A 68 8.84 0.04 7.92
C LEU A 68 8.40 1.42 8.36
N ASP A 69 9.31 2.38 8.26
CA ASP A 69 9.02 3.80 8.46
C ASP A 69 8.84 4.47 7.09
N GLY A 70 7.68 5.05 6.84
CA GLY A 70 7.33 5.76 5.61
C GLY A 70 7.08 7.24 5.91
N LEU A 71 7.79 8.11 5.21
CA LEU A 71 7.59 9.56 5.24
C LEU A 71 7.22 10.02 3.83
N VAL A 72 6.11 10.73 3.71
CA VAL A 72 5.64 11.32 2.45
C VAL A 72 5.79 12.82 2.52
N TYR A 73 6.45 13.35 1.51
CA TYR A 73 6.68 14.78 1.34
C TYR A 73 5.91 15.28 0.12
N ASP A 74 5.40 16.50 0.21
CA ASP A 74 4.84 17.19 -0.95
C ASP A 74 5.92 17.83 -1.84
N GLY A 75 5.49 18.50 -2.91
CA GLY A 75 6.40 19.18 -3.84
C GLY A 75 7.20 20.34 -3.24
N SER A 76 6.80 20.82 -2.06
CA SER A 76 7.47 21.90 -1.31
C SER A 76 8.43 21.38 -0.23
N ASP A 77 8.70 20.06 -0.22
CA ASP A 77 9.50 19.36 0.80
C ASP A 77 8.88 19.43 2.21
N ALA A 78 7.58 19.74 2.33
CA ALA A 78 6.84 19.63 3.58
C ALA A 78 6.38 18.18 3.80
N CYS A 79 6.59 17.64 5.00
CA CYS A 79 6.17 16.28 5.33
C CYS A 79 4.66 16.26 5.59
N VAL A 80 3.91 15.60 4.72
CA VAL A 80 2.43 15.54 4.78
C VAL A 80 1.91 14.26 5.43
N MET A 81 2.72 13.20 5.49
CA MET A 81 2.32 11.95 6.15
C MET A 81 3.52 11.19 6.72
N CYS A 82 3.37 10.70 7.95
CA CYS A 82 4.31 9.82 8.63
C CYS A 82 3.60 8.53 9.02
N ILE A 83 4.08 7.39 8.52
CA ILE A 83 3.52 6.06 8.81
C ILE A 83 4.62 5.15 9.35
N ARG A 84 4.28 4.37 10.37
CA ARG A 84 5.10 3.26 10.84
C ARG A 84 4.29 1.98 10.76
N LEU A 85 4.78 1.01 9.99
CA LEU A 85 4.16 -0.29 9.83
C LEU A 85 5.06 -1.37 10.43
N THR A 86 4.46 -2.31 11.15
CA THR A 86 5.12 -3.54 11.56
C THR A 86 4.47 -4.69 10.82
N VAL A 87 5.25 -5.44 10.04
CA VAL A 87 4.78 -6.53 9.18
C VAL A 87 5.47 -7.81 9.60
N ASN A 88 4.72 -8.88 9.85
CA ASN A 88 5.28 -10.22 10.06
C ASN A 88 5.09 -11.04 8.78
N ILE A 89 6.18 -11.49 8.19
CA ILE A 89 6.19 -12.32 6.98
C ILE A 89 6.45 -13.76 7.41
N THR A 90 5.45 -14.63 7.22
CA THR A 90 5.50 -16.03 7.62
C THR A 90 5.46 -16.95 6.40
N PRO A 91 6.14 -18.11 6.45
CA PRO A 91 6.05 -19.09 5.37
C PRO A 91 4.63 -19.64 5.29
N LYS A 92 4.14 -19.80 4.06
CA LYS A 92 2.88 -20.47 3.81
C LYS A 92 3.09 -21.97 4.01
N VAL A 93 2.78 -22.47 5.21
CA VAL A 93 2.72 -23.91 5.46
C VAL A 93 1.54 -24.50 4.69
N LYS A 94 1.78 -25.54 3.89
CA LYS A 94 0.69 -26.32 3.29
C LYS A 94 -0.06 -26.98 4.45
N GLN A 95 -1.34 -26.70 4.59
CA GLN A 95 -2.20 -27.45 5.49
C GLN A 95 -2.44 -28.82 4.84
N GLY A 96 -1.55 -29.79 5.13
CA GLY A 96 -1.57 -31.13 4.57
C GLY A 96 -0.69 -32.08 5.38
N SER A 97 -1.35 -33.06 6.01
CA SER A 97 -0.85 -34.23 6.74
C SER A 97 0.03 -33.99 7.98
N VAL A 98 -0.63 -33.75 9.12
CA VAL A 98 -0.18 -34.39 10.37
C VAL A 98 -0.63 -35.86 10.27
N ALA A 99 0.28 -36.72 9.85
CA ALA A 99 0.26 -38.13 10.18
C ALA A 99 1.50 -38.36 11.05
N GLY A 100 1.26 -38.70 12.31
CA GLY A 100 2.26 -38.87 13.35
C GLY A 100 1.56 -38.95 14.69
#